data_AF-A0A163L7F7-F1
#
_entry.id   AF-A0A163L7F7-F1
#
_cell.length_a   1.000
_cell.length_b   1.000
_cell.length_c   1.000
_cell.angle_alpha   90.00
_cell.angle_beta   90.00
_cell.angle_gamma   90.00
#
_symmetry.space_group_name_H-M   'P 1'
#
loop_
_entity.id
_entity.type
_entity.pdbx_description
1 polymer ?
#
loop_
_entity_poly.entity_id
_entity_poly.type
_entity_poly.pdbx_seq_one_letter_code
_entity_poly.pdbx_strand_id
1 'polypeptide(L)'
;MQHKEIKIDAGSLRELTDHRTVVLPLACYETVIKQNIHGHIPLHWHTELQFVYVVQGTAVFRINEVQQVVKQGEGIFINSGSLHMAEDRHHSGSVYICLNVSPSFVLPQELYTTYVYPYIHATNLPFLFLAPSEPWTLRILSSIEAINTCIKLQSPYYEIHIVEHLASIWRNFMQNGMVLEYNQAETRKNQRMKEMLNWLHMHYAEKIKLEDIAKAGNLSRSETCRYFKQILNTSPMQYVIDYRIKQSLVLLHDPESSVTDVGYRVGFNSTSYFIDKFRDAMNMTPLTYKNQVPRQKDISP
;
A
#
# COMPACT_ATOMS: atom_id res chain seq x y z
N MET A 1 -8.03 8.72 15.41
CA MET A 1 -7.52 7.45 14.82
C MET A 1 -8.64 6.81 14.02
N GLN A 2 -8.47 6.66 12.71
CA GLN A 2 -9.39 5.86 11.91
C GLN A 2 -8.79 4.46 11.82
N HIS A 3 -9.42 3.47 12.44
CA HIS A 3 -9.19 2.07 12.11
C HIS A 3 -9.78 1.84 10.72
N LYS A 4 -9.04 2.18 9.67
CA LYS A 4 -9.45 1.89 8.30
C LYS A 4 -8.72 0.65 7.84
N GLU A 5 -9.49 -0.42 7.65
CA GLU A 5 -9.09 -1.50 6.77
C GLU A 5 -8.84 -0.90 5.39
N ILE A 6 -7.59 -0.95 4.92
CA ILE A 6 -7.23 -0.62 3.55
C ILE A 6 -7.85 -1.72 2.69
N LYS A 7 -8.97 -1.40 2.04
CA LYS A 7 -9.66 -2.34 1.18
C LYS A 7 -8.86 -2.44 -0.10
N ILE A 8 -8.31 -3.61 -0.35
CA ILE A 8 -7.55 -3.89 -1.57
C ILE A 8 -8.38 -4.85 -2.38
N ASP A 9 -8.59 -4.52 -3.65
CA ASP A 9 -9.19 -5.44 -4.60
C ASP A 9 -8.35 -6.70 -4.59
N ALA A 10 -8.97 -7.80 -4.17
CA ALA A 10 -8.28 -9.06 -3.97
C ALA A 10 -7.45 -9.32 -5.21
N GLY A 11 -8.10 -9.33 -6.39
CA GLY A 11 -7.51 -9.35 -7.73
C GLY A 11 -6.36 -8.36 -7.90
N SER A 12 -6.65 -7.12 -8.24
CA SER A 12 -5.69 -6.23 -8.88
C SER A 12 -4.59 -5.69 -7.98
N LEU A 13 -4.63 -5.93 -6.66
CA LEU A 13 -3.92 -5.14 -5.64
C LEU A 13 -4.21 -3.65 -5.68
N ARG A 14 -5.21 -3.24 -6.48
CA ARG A 14 -5.62 -1.86 -6.50
C ARG A 14 -6.31 -1.59 -5.17
N GLU A 15 -5.86 -0.56 -4.48
CA GLU A 15 -6.61 -0.09 -3.33
C GLU A 15 -7.99 0.41 -3.79
N LEU A 16 -9.03 -0.12 -3.17
CA LEU A 16 -10.43 0.23 -3.36
C LEU A 16 -10.92 1.26 -2.33
N THR A 17 -10.10 1.58 -1.33
CA THR A 17 -10.38 2.68 -0.40
C THR A 17 -10.57 3.95 -1.21
N ASP A 18 -11.75 4.54 -1.10
CA ASP A 18 -12.01 5.83 -1.72
C ASP A 18 -11.34 6.93 -0.90
N HIS A 19 -10.20 7.43 -1.39
CA HIS A 19 -9.40 8.47 -0.72
C HIS A 19 -10.00 9.86 -0.98
N ARG A 20 -11.18 10.11 -0.41
CA ARG A 20 -11.86 11.40 -0.48
C ARG A 20 -12.41 11.85 0.87
N THR A 21 -12.51 13.15 1.06
CA THR A 21 -13.40 13.74 2.05
C THR A 21 -14.81 13.79 1.46
N VAL A 22 -15.79 14.28 2.22
CA VAL A 22 -17.15 14.51 1.70
C VAL A 22 -17.15 15.47 0.50
N VAL A 23 -16.18 16.40 0.45
CA VAL A 23 -16.18 17.54 -0.48
C VAL A 23 -15.02 17.49 -1.48
N LEU A 24 -13.88 16.87 -1.11
CA LEU A 24 -12.63 16.95 -1.88
C LEU A 24 -12.11 15.55 -2.24
N PRO A 25 -11.54 15.34 -3.44
CA PRO A 25 -10.96 14.07 -3.88
C PRO A 25 -9.54 13.85 -3.30
N LEU A 26 -9.45 13.94 -1.98
CA LEU A 26 -8.26 13.65 -1.18
C LEU A 26 -8.66 13.05 0.17
N ALA A 27 -7.79 12.25 0.77
CA ALA A 27 -7.91 11.82 2.16
C ALA A 27 -6.60 12.10 2.90
N CYS A 28 -6.71 12.62 4.12
CA CYS A 28 -5.58 12.76 5.03
C CYS A 28 -5.95 12.18 6.39
N TYR A 29 -5.16 11.25 6.91
CA TYR A 29 -5.40 10.61 8.21
C TYR A 29 -4.14 10.00 8.81
N GLU A 30 -4.15 9.81 10.13
CA GLU A 30 -3.11 9.09 10.85
C GLU A 30 -3.32 7.60 10.79
N THR A 31 -2.24 6.87 10.52
CA THR A 31 -2.19 5.41 10.48
C THR A 31 -1.17 4.90 11.49
N VAL A 32 -1.60 3.97 12.33
CA VAL A 32 -0.73 3.20 13.23
C VAL A 32 -0.48 1.85 12.57
N ILE A 33 0.73 1.60 12.06
CA ILE A 33 1.00 0.45 11.18
C ILE A 33 0.59 -0.89 11.83
N LYS A 34 0.96 -1.08 13.10
CA LYS A 34 0.66 -2.31 13.86
C LYS A 34 -0.84 -2.57 14.09
N GLN A 35 -1.69 -1.55 13.95
CA GLN A 35 -3.15 -1.70 14.12
C GLN A 35 -3.86 -2.12 12.82
N ASN A 36 -3.13 -2.26 11.71
CA ASN A 36 -3.65 -2.89 10.51
C ASN A 36 -3.93 -4.38 10.79
N ILE A 37 -4.93 -4.96 10.13
CA ILE A 37 -5.33 -6.38 10.26
C ILE A 37 -4.13 -7.31 10.10
N HIS A 38 -3.16 -6.92 9.26
CA HIS A 38 -1.98 -7.74 8.99
C HIS A 38 -0.74 -7.37 9.82
N GLY A 39 -0.86 -6.44 10.77
CA GLY A 39 0.28 -5.87 11.52
C GLY A 39 1.24 -5.02 10.67
N HIS A 40 0.94 -4.87 9.39
CA HIS A 40 1.67 -4.06 8.40
C HIS A 40 0.67 -3.56 7.35
N ILE A 41 1.09 -2.59 6.54
CA ILE A 41 0.34 -2.15 5.36
C ILE A 41 0.62 -3.12 4.21
N PRO A 42 -0.40 -3.80 3.67
CA PRO A 42 -0.23 -4.73 2.56
C PRO A 42 0.53 -4.17 1.37
N LEU A 43 1.05 -5.06 0.53
CA LEU A 43 1.38 -4.70 -0.84
C LEU A 43 0.11 -4.29 -1.61
N HIS A 44 0.12 -3.07 -2.16
CA HIS A 44 -0.96 -2.51 -2.96
C HIS A 44 -0.43 -1.44 -3.92
N TRP A 45 -1.28 -0.97 -4.83
CA TRP A 45 -1.06 0.24 -5.61
C TRP A 45 -2.36 1.00 -5.75
N HIS A 46 -2.27 2.29 -6.02
CA HIS A 46 -3.44 3.13 -6.21
C HIS A 46 -3.12 4.27 -7.17
N THR A 47 -4.14 4.95 -7.69
CA THR A 47 -3.99 6.03 -8.69
C THR A 47 -3.61 7.37 -8.06
N GLU A 48 -3.84 7.50 -6.77
CA GLU A 48 -3.59 8.71 -6.00
C GLU A 48 -2.09 8.91 -5.82
N LEU A 49 -1.68 10.18 -5.78
CA LEU A 49 -0.39 10.57 -5.26
C LEU A 49 -0.43 10.44 -3.74
N GLN A 50 0.57 9.81 -3.15
CA GLN A 50 0.63 9.62 -1.70
C GLN A 50 1.83 10.37 -1.12
N PHE A 51 1.57 11.15 -0.09
CA PHE A 51 2.57 11.79 0.74
C PHE A 51 2.44 11.27 2.16
N VAL A 52 3.55 10.81 2.73
CA VAL A 52 3.60 10.26 4.07
C VAL A 52 4.56 11.07 4.92
N TYR A 53 4.16 11.36 6.16
CA TYR A 53 5.00 11.99 7.17
C TYR A 53 4.96 11.18 8.47
N VAL A 54 6.11 10.66 8.90
CA VAL A 54 6.21 9.80 10.09
C VAL A 54 6.27 10.68 11.33
N VAL A 55 5.22 10.64 12.14
CA VAL A 55 5.10 11.44 13.37
C VAL A 55 5.68 10.73 14.59
N GLN A 56 5.81 9.40 14.54
CA GLN A 56 6.36 8.59 15.62
C GLN A 56 6.99 7.31 15.07
N GLY A 57 8.10 6.88 15.66
CA GLY A 57 8.73 5.59 15.37
C GLY A 57 9.52 5.57 14.05
N THR A 58 9.60 4.42 13.42
CA THR A 58 10.30 4.22 12.14
C THR A 58 9.52 3.24 11.27
N ALA A 59 9.16 3.70 10.08
CA ALA A 59 8.52 2.88 9.06
C ALA A 59 9.55 2.44 8.02
N VAL A 60 9.33 1.25 7.46
CA VAL A 60 10.04 0.77 6.28
C VAL A 60 9.03 0.69 5.14
N PHE A 61 9.27 1.47 4.09
CA PHE A 61 8.50 1.39 2.86
C PHE A 61 9.26 0.53 1.86
N ARG A 62 8.56 -0.40 1.21
CA ARG A 62 9.06 -1.09 0.03
C ARG A 62 8.26 -0.58 -1.16
N ILE A 63 8.91 0.11 -2.08
CA ILE A 63 8.29 0.63 -3.31
C ILE A 63 9.02 0.01 -4.50
N ASN A 64 8.31 -0.76 -5.30
CA ASN A 64 8.88 -1.60 -6.34
C ASN A 64 10.03 -2.45 -5.77
N GLU A 65 11.26 -2.28 -6.28
CA GLU A 65 12.45 -3.03 -5.86
C GLU A 65 13.22 -2.37 -4.71
N VAL A 66 12.83 -1.15 -4.30
CA VAL A 66 13.60 -0.33 -3.36
C VAL A 66 12.96 -0.36 -1.98
N GLN A 67 13.81 -0.49 -0.96
CA GLN A 67 13.43 -0.37 0.43
C GLN A 67 13.94 0.96 1.00
N GLN A 68 13.03 1.79 1.49
CA GLN A 68 13.32 3.09 2.10
C GLN A 68 12.91 3.08 3.57
N VAL A 69 13.85 3.40 4.45
CA VAL A 69 13.58 3.60 5.88
C VAL A 69 13.21 5.08 6.08
N VAL A 70 12.11 5.33 6.79
CA VAL A 70 11.62 6.68 7.09
C VAL A 70 11.39 6.78 8.59
N LYS A 71 12.13 7.67 9.25
CA LYS A 71 12.11 7.88 10.70
C LYS A 71 11.17 9.02 11.07
N GLN A 72 10.90 9.14 12.36
CA GLN A 72 10.16 10.28 12.91
C GLN A 72 10.74 11.63 12.43
N GLY A 73 9.85 12.51 11.96
CA GLY A 73 10.20 13.82 11.40
C GLY A 73 10.55 13.78 9.91
N GLU A 74 10.64 12.60 9.30
CA GLU A 74 10.90 12.42 7.88
C GLU A 74 9.63 12.03 7.13
N GLY A 75 9.66 12.14 5.81
CA GLY A 75 8.56 11.70 4.96
C GLY A 75 8.98 11.02 3.68
N ILE A 76 7.99 10.59 2.92
CA ILE A 76 8.17 9.98 1.61
C ILE A 76 6.97 10.32 0.74
N PHE A 77 7.26 10.69 -0.51
CA PHE A 77 6.27 10.75 -1.59
C PHE A 77 6.29 9.43 -2.35
N ILE A 78 5.13 8.89 -2.71
CA ILE A 78 4.96 7.70 -3.54
C ILE A 78 4.08 8.08 -4.73
N ASN A 79 4.57 7.77 -5.92
CA ASN A 79 3.96 8.23 -7.16
C ASN A 79 2.78 7.34 -7.58
N SER A 80 1.91 7.90 -8.42
CA SER A 80 0.72 7.24 -8.95
C SER A 80 1.07 5.88 -9.57
N GLY A 81 0.33 4.85 -9.16
CA GLY A 81 0.49 3.51 -9.69
C GLY A 81 1.76 2.78 -9.23
N SER A 82 2.56 3.32 -8.31
CA SER A 82 3.70 2.59 -7.75
C SER A 82 3.23 1.48 -6.82
N LEU A 83 3.78 0.28 -6.98
CA LEU A 83 3.46 -0.85 -6.10
C LEU A 83 4.25 -0.70 -4.81
N HIS A 84 3.57 -0.68 -3.66
CA HIS A 84 4.21 -0.42 -2.39
C HIS A 84 3.56 -1.10 -1.19
N MET A 85 4.32 -1.22 -0.11
CA MET A 85 3.89 -1.67 1.22
C MET A 85 4.67 -0.95 2.31
N ALA A 86 4.18 -1.01 3.55
CA ALA A 86 4.86 -0.40 4.70
C ALA A 86 4.80 -1.31 5.94
N GLU A 87 5.89 -1.37 6.69
CA GLU A 87 6.01 -2.16 7.92
C GLU A 87 6.63 -1.33 9.07
N ASP A 88 6.28 -1.67 10.31
CA ASP A 88 6.85 -1.04 11.51
C ASP A 88 8.22 -1.64 11.81
N ARG A 89 9.26 -0.81 11.80
CA ARG A 89 10.62 -1.27 12.02
C ARG A 89 10.83 -1.58 13.49
N HIS A 90 11.28 -2.80 13.80
CA HIS A 90 11.62 -3.23 15.16
C HIS A 90 10.50 -3.01 16.20
N HIS A 91 9.23 -3.03 15.78
CA HIS A 91 8.08 -2.76 16.65
C HIS A 91 8.16 -1.40 17.36
N SER A 92 8.67 -0.38 16.66
CA SER A 92 8.82 0.99 17.19
C SER A 92 7.49 1.67 17.53
N GLY A 93 6.36 1.08 17.14
CA GLY A 93 5.04 1.69 17.29
C GLY A 93 4.83 2.79 16.26
N SER A 94 5.30 2.58 15.03
CA SER A 94 5.32 3.61 14.01
C SER A 94 3.93 4.16 13.69
N VAL A 95 3.82 5.49 13.68
CA VAL A 95 2.62 6.26 13.32
C VAL A 95 2.99 7.28 12.26
N TYR A 96 2.19 7.39 11.22
CA TYR A 96 2.39 8.37 10.16
C TYR A 96 1.08 9.04 9.74
N ILE A 97 1.18 10.28 9.25
CA ILE A 97 0.11 10.97 8.52
C ILE A 97 0.21 10.56 7.06
N CYS A 98 -0.90 10.09 6.50
CA CYS A 98 -1.03 9.66 5.10
C CYS A 98 -1.93 10.63 4.37
N LEU A 99 -1.39 11.34 3.36
CA LEU A 99 -2.13 12.19 2.45
C LEU A 99 -2.19 11.53 1.08
N ASN A 100 -3.37 11.05 0.69
CA ASN A 100 -3.65 10.52 -0.65
C ASN A 100 -4.48 11.56 -1.41
N VAL A 101 -4.04 11.94 -2.61
CA VAL A 101 -4.72 12.96 -3.44
C VAL A 101 -4.81 12.51 -4.88
N SER A 102 -5.98 12.70 -5.52
CA SER A 102 -6.11 12.47 -6.96
C SER A 102 -5.13 13.38 -7.73
N PRO A 103 -4.36 12.87 -8.70
CA PRO A 103 -3.48 13.70 -9.52
C PRO A 103 -4.22 14.88 -10.17
N SER A 104 -5.47 14.68 -10.58
CA SER A 104 -6.29 15.71 -11.23
C SER A 104 -6.75 16.83 -10.29
N PHE A 105 -6.52 16.70 -8.99
CA PHE A 105 -6.90 17.67 -7.97
C PHE A 105 -5.70 18.46 -7.42
N VAL A 106 -4.47 18.00 -7.68
CA VAL A 106 -3.27 18.69 -7.19
C VAL A 106 -3.14 20.09 -7.78
N LEU A 107 -3.48 20.23 -9.06
CA LEU A 107 -3.56 21.50 -9.78
C LEU A 107 -4.82 21.53 -10.65
N PRO A 108 -5.31 22.74 -11.01
CA PRO A 108 -6.39 22.90 -11.99
C PRO A 108 -6.11 22.18 -13.30
N GLN A 109 -7.18 21.79 -14.00
CA GLN A 109 -7.12 21.00 -15.23
C GLN A 109 -6.25 21.66 -16.32
N GLU A 110 -6.27 22.99 -16.40
CA GLU A 110 -5.50 23.80 -17.34
C GLU A 110 -3.98 23.67 -17.12
N LEU A 111 -3.57 23.36 -15.88
CA LEU A 111 -2.18 23.19 -15.49
C LEU A 111 -1.75 21.72 -15.47
N TYR A 112 -2.71 20.79 -15.43
CA TYR A 112 -2.45 19.36 -15.24
C TYR A 112 -1.49 18.76 -16.30
N THR A 113 -1.77 18.97 -17.59
CA THR A 113 -0.98 18.39 -18.68
C THR A 113 0.48 18.86 -18.66
N THR A 114 0.72 20.11 -18.27
CA THR A 114 2.06 20.70 -18.27
C THR A 114 2.81 20.38 -16.99
N TYR A 115 2.15 20.40 -15.84
CA TYR A 115 2.81 20.44 -14.54
C TYR A 115 2.56 19.21 -13.66
N VAL A 116 1.59 18.36 -13.98
CA VAL A 116 1.30 17.13 -13.21
C VAL A 116 1.60 15.88 -14.03
N TYR A 117 1.05 15.81 -15.25
CA TYR A 117 1.16 14.64 -16.13
C TYR A 117 2.59 14.13 -16.35
N PRO A 118 3.62 14.99 -16.54
CA PRO A 118 4.99 14.53 -16.75
C PRO A 118 5.58 13.81 -15.53
N TYR A 119 5.21 14.23 -14.31
CA TYR A 119 5.75 13.68 -13.07
C TYR A 119 5.12 12.32 -12.73
N ILE A 120 3.81 12.18 -12.95
CA ILE A 120 3.13 10.90 -12.66
C ILE A 120 3.54 9.78 -13.62
N HIS A 121 4.07 10.10 -14.79
CA HIS A 121 4.57 9.12 -15.78
C HIS A 121 6.09 8.98 -15.77
N ALA A 122 6.80 9.74 -14.95
CA ALA A 122 8.25 9.67 -14.86
C ALA A 122 8.67 8.33 -14.23
N THR A 123 9.43 7.54 -15.00
CA THR A 123 9.86 6.19 -14.62
C THR A 123 10.94 6.18 -13.56
N ASN A 124 11.70 7.27 -13.42
CA ASN A 124 12.70 7.46 -12.38
C ASN A 124 12.14 8.08 -11.09
N LEU A 125 10.82 8.29 -11.01
CA LEU A 125 10.16 8.90 -9.85
C LEU A 125 9.07 7.99 -9.28
N PRO A 126 9.35 6.73 -8.89
CA PRO A 126 8.35 5.90 -8.20
C PRO A 126 8.09 6.38 -6.76
N PHE A 127 9.10 7.01 -6.14
CA PHE A 127 9.00 7.63 -4.84
C PHE A 127 10.07 8.73 -4.70
N LEU A 128 9.93 9.58 -3.68
CA LEU A 128 10.95 10.57 -3.29
C LEU A 128 11.02 10.67 -1.76
N PHE A 129 12.23 10.54 -1.22
CA PHE A 129 12.46 10.71 0.22
C PHE A 129 12.44 12.20 0.61
N LEU A 130 11.74 12.53 1.68
CA LEU A 130 11.55 13.89 2.16
C LEU A 130 12.34 14.07 3.47
N ALA A 131 13.60 14.46 3.35
CA ALA A 131 14.50 14.69 4.48
C ALA A 131 14.31 16.10 5.06
N PRO A 132 13.97 16.30 6.35
CA PRO A 132 13.68 17.63 6.91
C PRO A 132 14.89 18.58 6.93
N SER A 133 16.10 18.08 6.68
CA SER A 133 17.31 18.90 6.51
C SER A 133 17.25 19.80 5.28
N GLU A 134 16.47 19.42 4.26
CA GLU A 134 16.26 20.22 3.06
C GLU A 134 15.11 21.21 3.28
N PRO A 135 15.28 22.53 3.06
CA PRO A 135 14.23 23.51 3.36
C PRO A 135 12.92 23.29 2.59
N TRP A 136 12.99 22.72 1.39
CA TRP A 136 11.82 22.52 0.53
C TRP A 136 11.00 21.29 0.91
N THR A 137 11.65 20.21 1.36
CA THR A 137 10.97 19.03 1.90
C THR A 137 10.32 19.38 3.23
N LEU A 138 10.98 20.16 4.10
CA LEU A 138 10.41 20.60 5.36
C LEU A 138 9.08 21.36 5.13
N ARG A 139 9.03 22.24 4.11
CA ARG A 139 7.78 22.91 3.70
C ARG A 139 6.70 21.95 3.23
N ILE A 140 7.07 20.85 2.55
CA ILE A 140 6.13 19.80 2.18
C ILE A 140 5.60 19.10 3.43
N LEU A 141 6.48 18.68 4.36
CA LEU A 141 6.10 17.99 5.60
C LEU A 141 5.16 18.85 6.46
N SER A 142 5.49 20.13 6.67
CA SER A 142 4.63 21.06 7.39
C SER A 142 3.27 21.27 6.70
N SER A 143 3.22 21.23 5.37
CA SER A 143 1.96 21.33 4.63
C SER A 143 1.10 20.07 4.79
N ILE A 144 1.70 18.88 4.88
CA ILE A 144 0.98 17.62 5.17
C ILE A 144 0.34 17.68 6.57
N GLU A 145 1.09 18.13 7.58
CA GLU A 145 0.57 18.32 8.95
C GLU A 145 -0.56 19.36 9.00
N ALA A 146 -0.39 20.47 8.27
CA ALA A 146 -1.41 21.51 8.17
C ALA A 146 -2.70 20.99 7.53
N ILE A 147 -2.62 20.24 6.42
CA ILE A 147 -3.78 19.60 5.78
C ILE A 147 -4.48 18.65 6.76
N ASN A 148 -3.72 17.80 7.47
CA ASN A 148 -4.29 16.90 8.48
C ASN A 148 -5.04 17.68 9.58
N THR A 149 -4.49 18.82 10.01
CA THR A 149 -5.11 19.71 11.00
C THR A 149 -6.40 20.35 10.45
N CYS A 150 -6.37 20.87 9.22
CA CYS A 150 -7.54 21.42 8.54
C CYS A 150 -8.70 20.41 8.48
N ILE A 151 -8.41 19.17 8.11
CA ILE A 151 -9.43 18.10 8.05
C ILE A 151 -9.99 17.76 9.42
N LYS A 152 -9.17 17.76 10.48
CA LYS A 152 -9.60 17.46 11.85
C LYS A 152 -10.45 18.57 12.46
N LEU A 153 -10.06 19.83 12.26
CA LEU A 153 -10.71 20.98 12.89
C LEU A 153 -11.93 21.48 12.12
N GLN A 154 -11.94 21.30 10.78
CA GLN A 154 -13.00 21.78 9.89
C GLN A 154 -13.42 23.24 10.15
N SER A 155 -12.44 24.09 10.47
CA SER A 155 -12.67 25.53 10.64
C SER A 155 -13.24 26.15 9.36
N PRO A 156 -13.93 27.30 9.42
CA PRO A 156 -14.49 27.93 8.22
C PRO A 156 -13.46 28.03 7.09
N TYR A 157 -13.86 27.61 5.89
CA TYR A 157 -13.05 27.65 4.67
C TYR A 157 -11.79 26.74 4.68
N TYR A 158 -11.73 25.72 5.55
CA TYR A 158 -10.59 24.79 5.62
C TYR A 158 -10.27 24.12 4.27
N GLU A 159 -11.25 23.94 3.38
CA GLU A 159 -11.05 23.40 2.04
C GLU A 159 -10.13 24.28 1.18
N ILE A 160 -10.25 25.60 1.30
CA ILE A 160 -9.40 26.56 0.58
C ILE A 160 -7.96 26.43 1.08
N HIS A 161 -7.77 26.36 2.39
CA HIS A 161 -6.44 26.14 2.99
C HIS A 161 -5.82 24.81 2.57
N ILE A 162 -6.62 23.74 2.43
CA ILE A 162 -6.12 22.46 1.92
C ILE A 162 -5.59 22.63 0.48
N VAL A 163 -6.34 23.30 -0.40
CA VAL A 163 -5.92 23.53 -1.79
C VAL A 163 -4.64 24.40 -1.85
N GLU A 164 -4.52 25.43 -1.00
CA GLU A 164 -3.31 26.24 -0.89
C GLU A 164 -2.08 25.40 -0.50
N HIS A 165 -2.24 24.53 0.50
CA HIS A 165 -1.17 23.62 0.94
C HIS A 165 -0.83 22.58 -0.12
N LEU A 166 -1.81 22.01 -0.83
CA LEU A 166 -1.57 21.07 -1.94
C LEU A 166 -0.78 21.74 -3.08
N ALA A 167 -1.19 22.93 -3.50
CA ALA A 167 -0.48 23.68 -4.52
C ALA A 167 0.95 24.04 -4.06
N SER A 168 1.13 24.35 -2.77
CA SER A 168 2.45 24.59 -2.17
C SER A 168 3.33 23.34 -2.18
N ILE A 169 2.78 22.18 -1.82
CA ILE A 169 3.48 20.89 -1.88
C ILE A 169 3.98 20.65 -3.31
N TRP A 170 3.08 20.73 -4.29
CA TRP A 170 3.41 20.46 -5.68
C TRP A 170 4.42 21.45 -6.26
N ARG A 171 4.28 22.74 -5.94
CA ARG A 171 5.26 23.76 -6.35
C ARG A 171 6.65 23.48 -5.78
N ASN A 172 6.76 23.15 -4.49
CA ASN A 172 8.06 22.81 -3.89
C ASN A 172 8.66 21.56 -4.54
N PHE A 173 7.83 20.58 -4.88
CA PHE A 173 8.27 19.37 -5.58
C PHE A 173 8.87 19.70 -6.96
N MET A 174 8.17 20.51 -7.77
CA MET A 174 8.63 20.88 -9.11
C MET A 174 9.88 21.78 -9.12
N GLN A 175 9.98 22.72 -8.17
CA GLN A 175 11.06 23.70 -8.13
C GLN A 175 12.43 23.09 -7.80
N ASN A 176 12.47 21.89 -7.21
CA ASN A 176 13.72 21.23 -6.83
C ASN A 176 14.32 20.33 -7.92
N GLY A 177 13.89 20.54 -9.18
CA GLY A 177 14.75 20.29 -10.34
C GLY A 177 15.07 18.82 -10.64
N MET A 178 14.11 17.91 -10.45
CA MET A 178 14.28 16.52 -10.87
C MET A 178 14.26 16.42 -12.40
N VAL A 179 15.30 15.82 -12.98
CA VAL A 179 15.29 15.44 -14.39
C VAL A 179 14.37 14.24 -14.54
N LEU A 180 13.30 14.38 -15.31
CA LEU A 180 12.32 13.31 -15.50
C LEU A 180 12.76 12.39 -16.64
N GLU A 181 12.69 11.08 -16.40
CA GLU A 181 13.02 10.05 -17.37
C GLU A 181 11.80 9.20 -17.74
N TYR A 182 11.72 8.83 -19.01
CA TYR A 182 10.62 8.04 -19.56
C TYR A 182 11.14 6.79 -20.26
N ASN A 183 11.11 5.67 -19.56
CA ASN A 183 11.56 4.38 -20.09
C ASN A 183 10.37 3.44 -20.33
N GLN A 184 10.01 3.23 -21.59
CA GLN A 184 8.90 2.33 -21.96
C GLN A 184 9.07 0.90 -21.45
N ALA A 185 10.31 0.41 -21.35
CA ALA A 185 10.57 -0.94 -20.84
C ALA A 185 10.22 -1.04 -19.35
N GLU A 186 10.54 -0.02 -18.56
CA GLU A 186 10.21 0.02 -17.12
C GLU A 186 8.70 0.17 -16.90
N THR A 187 8.03 1.03 -17.69
CA THR A 187 6.56 1.14 -17.67
C THR A 187 5.90 -0.21 -17.96
N ARG A 188 6.35 -0.91 -19.01
CA ARG A 188 5.82 -2.22 -19.39
C ARG A 188 6.10 -3.28 -18.32
N LYS A 189 7.27 -3.24 -17.69
CA LYS A 189 7.65 -4.14 -16.59
C LYS A 189 6.70 -3.99 -15.40
N ASN A 190 6.45 -2.77 -14.94
CA ASN A 190 5.53 -2.50 -13.83
C ASN A 190 4.09 -2.90 -14.16
N GLN A 191 3.65 -2.63 -15.39
CA GLN A 191 2.32 -3.03 -15.87
C GLN A 191 2.14 -4.56 -15.86
N ARG A 192 3.11 -5.31 -16.40
CA ARG A 192 3.10 -6.78 -16.38
C ARG A 192 3.07 -7.34 -14.97
N MET A 193 3.78 -6.72 -14.02
CA MET A 193 3.74 -7.15 -12.62
C MET A 193 2.32 -7.01 -12.04
N LYS A 194 1.66 -5.88 -12.28
CA LYS A 194 0.27 -5.66 -11.85
C LYS A 194 -0.69 -6.66 -12.49
N GLU A 195 -0.51 -6.98 -13.77
CA GLU A 195 -1.32 -7.99 -14.47
C GLU A 195 -1.17 -9.39 -13.85
N MET A 196 0.08 -9.80 -13.55
CA MET A 196 0.34 -11.08 -12.89
C MET A 196 -0.25 -11.15 -11.48
N LEU A 197 -0.12 -10.08 -10.69
CA LEU A 197 -0.70 -10.01 -9.36
C LEU A 197 -2.23 -10.01 -9.43
N ASN A 198 -2.79 -9.23 -10.37
CA ASN A 198 -4.23 -9.19 -10.65
C ASN A 198 -4.82 -10.57 -10.83
N TRP A 199 -4.25 -11.28 -11.79
CA TRP A 199 -4.70 -12.63 -12.10
C TRP A 199 -4.51 -13.57 -10.90
N LEU A 200 -3.32 -13.56 -10.28
CA LEU A 200 -3.00 -14.45 -9.16
C LEU A 200 -4.02 -14.33 -8.04
N HIS A 201 -4.41 -13.11 -7.68
CA HIS A 201 -5.34 -12.92 -6.59
C HIS A 201 -6.82 -13.04 -6.95
N MET A 202 -7.19 -12.98 -8.22
CA MET A 202 -8.53 -13.41 -8.64
C MET A 202 -8.65 -14.93 -8.56
N HIS A 203 -7.56 -15.65 -8.80
CA HIS A 203 -7.53 -17.11 -8.91
C HIS A 203 -6.85 -17.81 -7.72
N TYR A 204 -6.53 -17.09 -6.64
CA TYR A 204 -5.66 -17.62 -5.57
C TYR A 204 -6.20 -18.88 -4.91
N ALA A 205 -7.52 -19.05 -4.82
CA ALA A 205 -8.17 -20.22 -4.23
C ALA A 205 -8.13 -21.46 -5.15
N GLU A 206 -7.79 -21.28 -6.44
CA GLU A 206 -7.76 -22.34 -7.43
C GLU A 206 -6.42 -23.09 -7.46
N LYS A 207 -6.34 -24.17 -8.25
CA LYS A 207 -5.07 -24.87 -8.48
C LYS A 207 -4.19 -24.09 -9.45
N ILE A 208 -3.35 -23.20 -8.92
CA ILE A 208 -2.42 -22.38 -9.71
C ILE A 208 -1.14 -23.16 -10.05
N LYS A 209 -0.69 -23.07 -11.30
CA LYS A 209 0.68 -23.37 -11.72
C LYS A 209 1.43 -22.08 -12.06
N LEU A 210 2.76 -22.15 -12.01
CA LEU A 210 3.64 -21.04 -12.42
C LEU A 210 3.35 -20.56 -13.86
N GLU A 211 2.99 -21.49 -14.75
CA GLU A 211 2.66 -21.18 -16.15
C GLU A 211 1.42 -20.30 -16.30
N ASP A 212 0.47 -20.40 -15.37
CA ASP A 212 -0.75 -19.60 -15.42
C ASP A 212 -0.45 -18.14 -15.05
N ILE A 213 0.38 -17.93 -14.01
CA ILE A 213 0.90 -16.61 -13.63
C ILE A 213 1.73 -16.00 -14.78
N ALA A 214 2.59 -16.81 -15.40
CA ALA A 214 3.45 -16.35 -16.48
C ALA A 214 2.64 -15.89 -17.71
N LYS A 215 1.58 -16.60 -18.06
CA LYS A 215 0.63 -16.21 -19.13
C LYS A 215 -0.04 -14.88 -18.83
N ALA A 216 -0.48 -14.64 -17.60
CA ALA A 216 -1.12 -13.38 -17.21
C ALA A 216 -0.24 -12.16 -17.46
N GLY A 217 1.08 -12.28 -17.25
CA GLY A 217 2.05 -11.21 -17.53
C GLY A 217 2.64 -11.21 -18.94
N ASN A 218 2.24 -12.14 -19.82
CA ASN A 218 2.88 -12.40 -21.11
C ASN A 218 4.42 -12.56 -20.98
N LEU A 219 4.85 -13.41 -20.02
CA LEU A 219 6.25 -13.69 -19.69
C LEU A 219 6.53 -15.19 -19.75
N SER A 220 7.81 -15.56 -19.89
CA SER A 220 8.26 -16.92 -19.64
C SER A 220 8.31 -17.24 -18.14
N ARG A 221 8.31 -18.53 -17.77
CA ARG A 221 8.47 -18.97 -16.37
C ARG A 221 9.70 -18.36 -15.68
N SER A 222 10.82 -18.28 -16.41
CA SER A 222 12.07 -17.74 -15.89
C SER A 222 11.97 -16.25 -15.62
N GLU A 223 11.34 -15.49 -16.53
CA GLU A 223 11.11 -14.07 -16.35
C GLU A 223 10.15 -13.79 -15.18
N THR A 224 9.07 -14.56 -15.07
CA THR A 224 8.12 -14.43 -13.94
C THR A 224 8.83 -14.64 -12.60
N CYS A 225 9.65 -15.70 -12.46
CA CYS A 225 10.45 -15.90 -11.26
C CYS A 225 11.39 -14.73 -10.97
N ARG A 226 12.07 -14.21 -12.01
CA ARG A 226 12.95 -13.05 -11.87
C ARG A 226 12.19 -11.80 -11.41
N TYR A 227 11.01 -11.53 -11.99
CA TYR A 227 10.17 -10.38 -11.63
C TYR A 227 9.72 -10.43 -10.18
N PHE A 228 9.18 -11.56 -9.73
CA PHE A 228 8.77 -11.74 -8.33
C PHE A 228 9.97 -11.63 -7.38
N LYS A 229 11.14 -12.14 -7.77
CA LYS A 229 12.33 -12.05 -6.94
C LYS A 229 12.87 -10.62 -6.86
N GLN A 230 12.83 -9.86 -7.95
CA GLN A 230 13.30 -8.47 -7.99
C GLN A 230 12.34 -7.52 -7.24
N ILE A 231 11.04 -7.61 -7.52
CA ILE A 231 10.04 -6.66 -7.03
C ILE A 231 9.53 -7.07 -5.64
N LEU A 232 9.26 -8.36 -5.42
CA LEU A 232 8.63 -8.84 -4.19
C LEU A 232 9.56 -9.62 -3.26
N ASN A 233 10.82 -9.82 -3.68
CA ASN A 233 11.81 -10.62 -2.97
C ASN A 233 11.37 -12.07 -2.64
N THR A 234 10.42 -12.61 -3.41
CA THR A 234 9.87 -13.95 -3.20
C THR A 234 9.68 -14.70 -4.52
N SER A 235 9.36 -15.98 -4.48
CA SER A 235 8.99 -16.72 -5.68
C SER A 235 7.48 -16.56 -5.96
N PRO A 236 7.02 -16.72 -7.21
CA PRO A 236 5.60 -16.61 -7.53
C PRO A 236 4.73 -17.58 -6.73
N MET A 237 5.18 -18.83 -6.56
CA MET A 237 4.42 -19.84 -5.81
C MET A 237 4.47 -19.61 -4.30
N GLN A 238 5.58 -19.09 -3.77
CA GLN A 238 5.64 -18.70 -2.37
C GLN A 238 4.71 -17.51 -2.09
N TYR A 239 4.65 -16.54 -3.01
CA TYR A 239 3.69 -15.44 -2.91
C TYR A 239 2.24 -15.91 -2.89
N VAL A 240 1.86 -16.91 -3.71
CA VAL A 240 0.53 -17.53 -3.63
C VAL A 240 0.28 -18.08 -2.23
N ILE A 241 1.22 -18.83 -1.66
CA ILE A 241 1.08 -19.41 -0.32
C ILE A 241 0.89 -18.29 0.72
N ASP A 242 1.75 -17.28 0.72
CA ASP A 242 1.70 -16.17 1.67
C ASP A 242 0.36 -15.42 1.57
N TYR A 243 -0.13 -15.20 0.34
CA TYR A 243 -1.43 -14.59 0.11
C TYR A 243 -2.59 -15.45 0.62
N ARG A 244 -2.55 -16.77 0.43
CA ARG A 244 -3.57 -17.69 0.97
C ARG A 244 -3.61 -17.69 2.49
N ILE A 245 -2.44 -17.69 3.14
CA ILE A 245 -2.36 -17.54 4.60
C ILE A 245 -2.98 -16.21 5.02
N LYS A 246 -2.67 -15.13 4.31
CA LYS A 246 -3.25 -13.82 4.59
C LYS A 246 -4.77 -13.78 4.48
N GLN A 247 -5.34 -14.36 3.43
CA GLN A 247 -6.80 -14.48 3.26
C GLN A 247 -7.43 -15.38 4.33
N SER A 248 -6.69 -16.38 4.81
CA SER A 248 -7.18 -17.27 5.88
C SER A 248 -7.39 -16.55 7.21
N LEU A 249 -6.63 -15.48 7.49
CA LEU A 249 -6.79 -14.72 8.73
C LEU A 249 -8.23 -14.21 8.89
N VAL A 250 -8.75 -13.57 7.85
CA VAL A 250 -10.13 -13.03 7.82
C VAL A 250 -11.16 -14.14 7.99
N LEU A 251 -10.96 -15.28 7.32
CA LEU A 251 -11.89 -16.41 7.43
C LEU A 251 -11.85 -17.06 8.82
N LEU A 252 -10.69 -17.11 9.48
CA LEU A 252 -10.55 -17.66 10.83
C LEU A 252 -11.26 -16.82 11.90
N HIS A 253 -11.57 -15.55 11.63
CA HIS A 253 -12.41 -14.72 12.51
C HIS A 253 -13.86 -15.20 12.56
N ASP A 254 -14.34 -15.93 11.56
CA ASP A 254 -15.69 -16.50 11.55
C ASP A 254 -15.78 -17.66 12.57
N PRO A 255 -16.60 -17.53 13.63
CA PRO A 255 -16.74 -18.56 14.67
C PRO A 255 -17.17 -19.93 14.10
N GLU A 256 -17.95 -19.92 13.02
CA GLU A 256 -18.53 -21.14 12.43
C GLU A 256 -17.57 -21.85 11.47
N SER A 257 -16.45 -21.21 11.09
CA SER A 257 -15.48 -21.80 10.16
C SER A 257 -14.58 -22.83 10.84
N SER A 258 -14.43 -24.04 10.29
CA SER A 258 -13.40 -24.97 10.78
C SER A 258 -12.03 -24.65 10.15
N VAL A 259 -10.93 -24.97 10.86
CA VAL A 259 -9.56 -24.80 10.32
C VAL A 259 -9.39 -25.56 9.00
N THR A 260 -10.01 -26.74 8.90
CA THR A 260 -10.03 -27.56 7.69
C THR A 260 -10.72 -26.85 6.54
N ASP A 261 -11.93 -26.32 6.76
CA ASP A 261 -12.70 -25.62 5.73
C ASP A 261 -11.99 -24.36 5.28
N VAL A 262 -11.42 -23.59 6.20
CA VAL A 262 -10.64 -22.40 5.86
C VAL A 262 -9.46 -22.77 4.95
N GLY A 263 -8.70 -23.80 5.29
CA GLY A 263 -7.57 -24.27 4.46
C GLY A 263 -7.98 -24.59 3.03
N TYR A 264 -9.09 -25.31 2.85
CA TYR A 264 -9.61 -25.62 1.50
C TYR A 264 -10.18 -24.39 0.80
N ARG A 265 -10.91 -23.51 1.51
CA ARG A 265 -11.51 -22.29 0.94
C ARG A 265 -10.46 -21.33 0.38
N VAL A 266 -9.30 -21.23 1.02
CA VAL A 266 -8.19 -20.42 0.50
C VAL A 266 -7.31 -21.17 -0.51
N GLY A 267 -7.65 -22.41 -0.87
CA GLY A 267 -7.02 -23.15 -1.97
C GLY A 267 -5.85 -24.07 -1.58
N PHE A 268 -5.65 -24.39 -0.29
CA PHE A 268 -4.74 -25.48 0.08
C PHE A 268 -5.36 -26.83 -0.26
N ASN A 269 -4.52 -27.78 -0.69
CA ASN A 269 -4.92 -29.14 -1.05
C ASN A 269 -4.90 -30.12 0.13
N SER A 270 -4.38 -29.71 1.29
CA SER A 270 -4.41 -30.49 2.52
C SER A 270 -4.37 -29.56 3.74
N THR A 271 -5.10 -29.95 4.78
CA THR A 271 -5.14 -29.21 6.04
C THR A 271 -3.79 -29.21 6.74
N SER A 272 -3.04 -30.32 6.69
CA SER A 272 -1.70 -30.39 7.27
C SER A 272 -0.74 -29.38 6.63
N TYR A 273 -0.74 -29.29 5.30
CA TYR A 273 0.10 -28.31 4.60
C TYR A 273 -0.31 -26.87 4.89
N PHE A 274 -1.62 -26.59 5.01
CA PHE A 274 -2.11 -25.30 5.46
C PHE A 274 -1.61 -24.95 6.87
N ILE A 275 -1.79 -25.86 7.84
CA ILE A 275 -1.37 -25.64 9.24
C ILE A 275 0.14 -25.39 9.32
N ASP A 276 0.94 -26.18 8.60
CA ASP A 276 2.38 -26.00 8.57
C ASP A 276 2.76 -24.62 8.02
N LYS A 277 2.19 -24.22 6.87
CA LYS A 277 2.48 -22.90 6.28
C LYS A 277 1.95 -21.74 7.09
N PHE A 278 0.81 -21.91 7.75
CA PHE A 278 0.29 -20.90 8.67
C PHE A 278 1.22 -20.74 9.88
N ARG A 279 1.71 -21.84 10.45
CA ARG A 279 2.66 -21.80 11.57
C ARG A 279 3.98 -21.15 11.18
N ASP A 280 4.51 -21.48 10.00
CA ASP A 280 5.73 -20.87 9.47
C ASP A 280 5.57 -19.34 9.34
N ALA A 281 4.40 -18.87 8.90
CA ALA A 281 4.13 -17.45 8.66
C ALA A 281 3.74 -16.67 9.93
N MET A 282 2.94 -17.25 10.81
CA MET A 282 2.30 -16.57 11.95
C MET A 282 2.92 -16.93 13.31
N ASN A 283 3.91 -17.83 13.35
CA ASN A 283 4.52 -18.38 14.57
C ASN A 283 3.52 -19.00 15.57
N MET A 284 2.34 -19.38 15.09
CA MET A 284 1.29 -20.04 15.88
C MET A 284 0.39 -20.88 14.96
N THR A 285 -0.42 -21.78 15.53
CA THR A 285 -1.35 -22.58 14.71
C THR A 285 -2.60 -21.76 14.35
N PRO A 286 -3.30 -22.10 13.24
CA PRO A 286 -4.58 -21.46 12.90
C PRO A 286 -5.61 -21.55 14.02
N LEU A 287 -5.64 -22.68 14.76
CA LEU A 287 -6.56 -22.89 15.88
C LEU A 287 -6.23 -21.96 17.05
N THR A 288 -4.93 -21.82 17.37
CA THR A 288 -4.47 -20.87 18.40
C THR A 288 -4.86 -19.44 18.01
N TYR A 289 -4.62 -19.05 16.76
CA TYR A 289 -5.00 -17.73 16.24
C TYR A 289 -6.50 -17.49 16.38
N LYS A 290 -7.33 -18.43 15.92
CA LYS A 290 -8.80 -18.35 16.04
C LYS A 290 -9.27 -18.17 17.49
N ASN A 291 -8.61 -18.83 18.44
CA ASN A 291 -8.97 -18.75 19.86
C ASN A 291 -8.50 -17.48 20.57
N GLN A 292 -7.52 -16.76 20.01
CA GLN A 292 -6.99 -15.51 20.58
C GLN A 292 -7.77 -14.26 20.16
N VAL A 293 -8.49 -14.33 19.05
CA VAL A 293 -9.34 -13.24 18.58
C VAL A 293 -10.54 -13.08 19.52
N PRO A 294 -10.79 -11.89 20.09
CA PRO A 294 -11.98 -11.63 20.89
C PRO A 294 -13.25 -11.93 20.08
N ARG A 295 -14.17 -12.70 20.65
CA ARG A 295 -15.43 -13.02 19.99
C ARG A 295 -16.25 -11.73 19.89
N GLN A 296 -16.83 -11.43 18.73
CA GLN A 296 -17.73 -10.27 18.56
C GLN A 296 -18.94 -10.27 19.52
N LYS A 297 -19.22 -11.39 20.22
CA LYS A 297 -20.23 -11.44 21.29
C LYS A 297 -19.81 -10.80 22.61
N ASP A 298 -18.53 -10.47 22.79
CA ASP A 298 -18.00 -9.85 24.01
C ASP A 298 -17.84 -8.32 23.89
N ILE A 299 -18.28 -7.72 22.78
CA ILE A 299 -18.25 -6.28 22.54
C ILE A 299 -19.65 -5.82 22.12
N SER A 300 -20.58 -5.70 23.07
CA SER A 300 -21.72 -4.75 23.07
C SER A 300 -22.62 -4.97 24.28
N PRO A 301 -23.19 -3.89 24.86
CA PRO A 301 -22.53 -2.73 25.46
C PRO A 301 -22.17 -2.96 26.94
#